data_AF-A0A0G1PKV4-F1
#
_entry.id   AF-A0A0G1PKV4-F1
#
_cell.length_a   1.000
_cell.length_b   1.000
_cell.length_c   1.000
_cell.angle_alpha   90.00
_cell.angle_beta   90.00
_cell.angle_gamma   90.00
#
_symmetry.space_group_name_H-M   'P 1'
#
loop_
_entity.id
_entity.type
_entity.pdbx_description
1 polymer ?
#
loop_
_entity_poly.entity_id
_entity_poly.type
_entity_poly.pdbx_seq_one_letter_code
_entity_poly.pdbx_strand_id
1 'polypeptide(L)'
;MESINSGQKEKLEVWQKKREEIDKIADAAGHGIDEGIKEAVVAANLTGLTTEQSCEGHVDRGGPYPFLEIAAPNQPKWSFIGEKENFEQVARESDVSEEYLNREWSTWEAGKINEVLTEAGRRLREKMRKGPLPLTKEAEVWRKKNTEFLKKKYFSE
;
A
#
# COMPACT_ATOMS: atom_id res chain seq x y z
N MET A 1 8.11 -6.04 -39.63
CA MET A 1 8.58 -5.63 -38.29
C MET A 1 8.88 -4.15 -38.38
N GLU A 2 8.09 -3.31 -37.71
CA GLU A 2 8.34 -1.87 -37.67
C GLU A 2 9.65 -1.59 -36.93
N SER A 3 10.53 -0.79 -37.53
CA SER A 3 11.79 -0.38 -36.93
C SER A 3 11.51 0.58 -35.78
N ILE A 4 11.82 0.15 -34.56
CA ILE A 4 11.73 0.97 -33.34
C ILE A 4 12.70 2.14 -33.46
N ASN A 5 12.22 3.38 -33.32
CA ASN A 5 13.11 4.55 -33.35
C ASN A 5 13.91 4.70 -32.04
N SER A 6 14.94 5.55 -32.04
CA SER A 6 15.84 5.72 -30.88
C SER A 6 15.11 6.06 -29.58
N GLY A 7 14.10 6.93 -29.62
CA GLY A 7 13.33 7.32 -28.44
C GLY A 7 12.42 6.20 -27.91
N GLN A 8 11.89 5.34 -28.78
CA GLN A 8 11.15 4.14 -28.35
C GLN A 8 12.09 3.10 -27.74
N LYS A 9 13.33 2.99 -28.27
CA LYS A 9 14.35 2.10 -27.72
C LYS A 9 14.77 2.51 -26.30
N GLU A 10 15.04 3.79 -26.08
CA GLU A 10 15.36 4.32 -24.75
C GLU A 10 14.24 4.06 -23.74
N LYS A 11 12.98 4.29 -24.12
CA LYS A 11 11.82 4.00 -23.27
C LYS A 11 11.73 2.51 -22.92
N LEU A 12 11.99 1.63 -23.89
CA LEU A 12 11.99 0.19 -23.67
C LEU A 12 13.11 -0.25 -22.71
N GLU A 13 14.31 0.33 -22.83
CA GLU A 13 15.43 0.06 -21.93
C GLU A 13 15.12 0.49 -20.49
N VAL A 14 14.54 1.68 -20.30
CA VAL A 14 14.08 2.15 -18.99
C VAL A 14 12.99 1.25 -18.41
N TRP A 15 12.05 0.82 -19.24
CA TRP A 15 10.97 -0.08 -18.86
C TRP A 15 11.51 -1.43 -18.39
N GLN A 16 12.36 -2.07 -19.20
CA GLN A 16 12.98 -3.36 -18.89
C GLN A 16 13.80 -3.30 -17.61
N LYS A 17 14.61 -2.25 -17.43
CA LYS A 17 15.38 -2.06 -16.20
C LYS A 17 14.47 -1.98 -14.98
N LYS A 18 13.36 -1.22 -15.06
CA LYS A 18 12.39 -1.16 -13.95
C LYS A 18 11.72 -2.51 -13.72
N ARG A 19 11.38 -3.23 -14.78
CA ARG A 19 10.79 -4.57 -14.70
C ARG A 19 11.70 -5.55 -13.95
N GLU A 20 13.01 -5.52 -14.23
CA GLU A 20 14.02 -6.32 -13.52
C GLU A 20 14.18 -5.93 -12.04
N GLU A 21 14.01 -4.65 -11.70
CA GLU A 21 13.99 -4.20 -10.31
C GLU A 21 12.74 -4.74 -9.59
N ILE A 22 11.57 -4.69 -10.24
CA ILE A 22 10.31 -5.21 -9.72
C ILE A 22 10.37 -6.74 -9.52
N ASP A 23 11.05 -7.50 -10.39
CA ASP A 23 11.22 -8.95 -10.23
C ASP A 23 11.99 -9.36 -8.97
N LYS A 24 12.78 -8.44 -8.40
CA LYS A 24 13.57 -8.70 -7.19
C LYS A 24 12.81 -8.33 -5.91
N ILE A 25 11.65 -7.69 -6.04
CA ILE A 25 10.80 -7.36 -4.90
C ILE A 25 10.09 -8.64 -4.46
N ALA A 26 10.20 -8.93 -3.18
CA ALA A 26 9.45 -9.98 -2.53
C ALA A 26 8.90 -9.47 -1.20
N ASP A 27 7.75 -10.01 -0.79
CA ASP A 27 7.26 -9.85 0.57
C ASP A 27 8.19 -10.56 1.57
N ALA A 28 7.91 -10.42 2.86
CA ALA A 28 8.71 -11.07 3.89
C ALA A 28 8.61 -12.62 3.89
N ALA A 29 7.69 -13.22 3.12
CA ALA A 29 7.67 -14.66 2.85
C ALA A 29 8.59 -15.06 1.70
N GLY A 30 9.11 -14.10 0.95
CA GLY A 30 9.79 -14.35 -0.30
C GLY A 30 8.86 -14.53 -1.49
N HIS A 31 7.55 -14.23 -1.37
CA HIS A 31 6.67 -14.19 -2.53
C HIS A 31 6.90 -12.90 -3.30
N GLY A 32 7.24 -13.03 -4.59
CA GLY A 32 7.32 -11.91 -5.49
C GLY A 32 5.93 -11.34 -5.83
N ILE A 33 5.93 -10.20 -6.52
CA ILE A 33 4.71 -9.63 -7.11
C ILE A 33 4.14 -10.60 -8.16
N ASP A 34 2.81 -10.73 -8.25
CA ASP A 34 2.13 -11.58 -9.24
C ASP A 34 2.48 -11.14 -10.68
N GLU A 35 2.87 -12.08 -11.54
CA GLU A 35 3.32 -11.76 -12.91
C GLU A 35 2.29 -10.94 -13.71
N GLY A 36 0.99 -11.25 -13.53
CA GLY A 36 -0.11 -10.58 -14.24
C GLY A 36 -0.26 -9.09 -13.93
N ILE A 37 0.31 -8.58 -12.83
CA ILE A 37 0.20 -7.17 -12.43
C ILE A 37 1.51 -6.37 -12.53
N LYS A 38 2.65 -7.02 -12.76
CA LYS A 38 3.97 -6.35 -12.71
C LYS A 38 4.11 -5.20 -13.70
N GLU A 39 3.53 -5.29 -14.90
CA GLU A 39 3.55 -4.19 -15.88
C GLU A 39 2.84 -2.93 -15.35
N ALA A 40 1.75 -3.09 -14.60
CA ALA A 40 1.06 -1.97 -13.96
C ALA A 40 1.91 -1.38 -12.81
N VAL A 41 2.58 -2.22 -12.04
CA VAL A 41 3.52 -1.78 -10.99
C VAL A 41 4.70 -1.01 -11.59
N VAL A 42 5.26 -1.49 -12.71
CA VAL A 42 6.33 -0.79 -13.46
C VAL A 42 5.85 0.59 -13.91
N ALA A 43 4.67 0.66 -14.53
CA ALA A 43 4.10 1.93 -14.99
C ALA A 43 3.91 2.93 -13.83
N ALA A 44 3.35 2.48 -12.70
CA ALA A 44 3.17 3.30 -11.52
C ALA A 44 4.52 3.83 -10.99
N ASN A 45 5.52 2.95 -10.86
CA ASN A 45 6.84 3.34 -10.38
C ASN A 45 7.54 4.34 -11.31
N LEU A 46 7.48 4.13 -12.63
CA LEU A 46 8.08 5.04 -13.61
C LEU A 46 7.39 6.41 -13.66
N THR A 47 6.10 6.46 -13.31
CA THR A 47 5.35 7.72 -13.20
C THR A 47 5.51 8.40 -11.82
N GLY A 48 6.29 7.79 -10.92
CA GLY A 48 6.54 8.32 -9.58
C GLY A 48 5.39 8.09 -8.60
N LEU A 49 4.47 7.18 -8.93
CA LEU A 49 3.44 6.69 -8.00
C LEU A 49 4.02 5.53 -7.21
N THR A 50 4.08 5.70 -5.90
CA THR A 50 4.56 4.66 -4.98
C THR A 50 3.43 3.66 -4.74
N THR A 51 3.75 2.38 -4.77
CA THR A 51 2.80 1.28 -4.58
C THR A 51 3.11 0.58 -3.26
N GLU A 52 2.09 0.29 -2.46
CA GLU A 52 2.26 -0.41 -1.17
C GLU A 52 1.81 -1.87 -1.24
N GLN A 53 0.69 -2.14 -1.94
CA GLN A 53 0.21 -3.49 -2.21
C GLN A 53 -0.22 -3.66 -3.66
N SER A 54 -0.14 -4.88 -4.15
CA SER A 54 -0.59 -5.26 -5.50
C SER A 54 -0.97 -6.73 -5.52
N CYS A 55 -2.01 -7.09 -6.27
CA CYS A 55 -2.39 -8.48 -6.50
C CYS A 55 -3.12 -8.62 -7.83
N GLU A 56 -2.99 -9.76 -8.50
CA GLU A 56 -3.77 -10.09 -9.70
C GLU A 56 -5.26 -10.39 -9.43
N GLY A 57 -5.60 -10.53 -8.14
CA GLY A 57 -6.92 -10.89 -7.64
C GLY A 57 -7.03 -12.39 -7.39
N HIS A 58 -7.70 -12.77 -6.30
CA HIS A 58 -7.94 -14.17 -5.99
C HIS A 58 -9.38 -14.40 -5.50
N VAL A 59 -9.94 -15.57 -5.81
CA VAL A 59 -11.32 -15.94 -5.47
C VAL A 59 -11.41 -16.50 -4.05
N ASP A 60 -10.32 -17.05 -3.54
CA ASP A 60 -10.18 -17.69 -2.23
C ASP A 60 -9.65 -16.73 -1.15
N ARG A 61 -9.07 -15.59 -1.54
CA ARG A 61 -8.53 -14.57 -0.63
C ARG A 61 -8.52 -13.18 -1.27
N GLY A 62 -8.84 -12.14 -0.51
CA GLY A 62 -8.87 -10.77 -1.04
C GLY A 62 -10.02 -10.52 -2.02
N GLY A 63 -9.83 -9.58 -2.96
CA GLY A 63 -10.80 -9.26 -4.01
C GLY A 63 -10.57 -10.10 -5.28
N PRO A 64 -11.64 -10.51 -6.00
CA PRO A 64 -11.53 -11.33 -7.22
C PRO A 64 -11.14 -10.50 -8.46
N TYR A 65 -10.41 -9.40 -8.26
CA TYR A 65 -10.03 -8.45 -9.30
C TYR A 65 -8.60 -7.96 -9.05
N PRO A 66 -7.85 -7.67 -10.12
CA PRO A 66 -6.52 -7.10 -9.99
C PRO A 66 -6.62 -5.72 -9.35
N PHE A 67 -5.73 -5.43 -8.42
CA PHE A 67 -5.67 -4.12 -7.78
C PHE A 67 -4.23 -3.69 -7.53
N LEU A 68 -4.04 -2.37 -7.61
CA LEU A 68 -2.80 -1.69 -7.27
C LEU A 68 -3.12 -0.62 -6.23
N GLU A 69 -2.55 -0.75 -5.04
CA GLU A 69 -2.70 0.24 -3.98
C GLU A 69 -1.61 1.30 -4.10
N ILE A 70 -2.02 2.53 -4.40
CA ILE A 70 -1.12 3.68 -4.46
C ILE A 70 -1.02 4.30 -3.07
N ALA A 71 0.19 4.31 -2.53
CA ALA A 71 0.48 4.93 -1.24
C ALA A 71 1.12 6.30 -1.43
N ALA A 72 0.71 7.25 -0.60
CA ALA A 72 1.35 8.54 -0.56
C ALA A 72 2.59 8.47 0.35
N PRO A 73 3.70 9.11 -0.04
CA PRO A 73 4.96 8.97 0.68
C PRO A 73 4.86 9.52 2.11
N ASN A 74 5.52 8.84 3.05
CA ASN A 74 5.61 9.22 4.47
C ASN A 74 4.24 9.34 5.17
N GLN A 75 3.22 8.63 4.70
CA GLN A 75 1.94 8.58 5.39
C GLN A 75 2.14 7.97 6.79
N PRO A 76 1.62 8.60 7.86
CA PRO A 76 1.73 8.02 9.19
C PRO A 76 0.93 6.72 9.28
N LYS A 77 1.48 5.73 9.98
CA LYS A 77 0.84 4.43 10.23
C LYS A 77 -0.55 4.58 10.86
N TRP A 78 -0.73 5.57 11.73
CA TRP A 78 -1.99 5.88 12.39
C TRP A 78 -2.42 7.31 12.07
N SER A 79 -3.54 7.43 11.37
CA SER A 79 -4.08 8.71 10.92
C SER A 79 -5.09 9.31 11.89
N PHE A 80 -5.82 8.48 12.63
CA PHE A 80 -6.89 8.92 13.52
C PHE A 80 -6.56 8.72 15.00
N ILE A 81 -7.04 9.63 15.85
CA ILE A 81 -6.97 9.47 17.30
C ILE A 81 -7.80 8.25 17.70
N GLY A 82 -7.23 7.34 18.49
CA GLY A 82 -7.90 6.11 18.92
C GLY A 82 -7.73 4.92 17.95
N GLU A 83 -7.05 5.11 16.81
CA GLU A 83 -6.87 4.06 15.81
C GLU A 83 -5.90 2.98 16.28
N LYS A 84 -4.75 3.39 16.83
CA LYS A 84 -3.75 2.48 17.41
C LYS A 84 -4.35 1.66 18.55
N GLU A 85 -5.05 2.32 19.47
CA GLU A 85 -5.67 1.68 20.63
C GLU A 85 -6.75 0.67 20.20
N ASN A 86 -7.52 1.01 19.15
CA ASN A 86 -8.51 0.11 18.56
C ASN A 86 -7.84 -1.12 17.93
N PHE A 87 -6.75 -0.93 17.21
CA PHE A 87 -5.98 -2.03 16.62
C PHE A 87 -5.41 -2.97 17.69
N GLU A 88 -4.73 -2.41 18.70
CA GLU A 88 -4.18 -3.19 19.82
C GLU A 88 -5.27 -3.91 20.61
N GLN A 89 -6.45 -3.30 20.77
CA GLN A 89 -7.58 -3.97 21.42
C GLN A 89 -8.03 -5.19 20.62
N VAL A 90 -8.21 -5.06 19.30
CA VAL A 90 -8.60 -6.20 18.46
C VAL A 90 -7.53 -7.29 18.47
N ALA A 91 -6.26 -6.92 18.46
CA ALA A 91 -5.17 -7.88 18.54
C ALA A 91 -5.20 -8.69 19.84
N ARG A 92 -5.40 -8.01 21.00
CA ARG A 92 -5.58 -8.67 22.29
C ARG A 92 -6.79 -9.60 22.31
N GLU A 93 -7.91 -9.18 21.74
CA GLU A 93 -9.12 -10.00 21.64
C GLU A 93 -8.95 -11.23 20.73
N SER A 94 -8.01 -11.16 19.80
CA SER A 94 -7.70 -12.23 18.83
C SER A 94 -6.51 -13.09 19.25
N ASP A 95 -5.99 -12.91 20.47
CA ASP A 95 -4.81 -13.60 21.01
C ASP A 95 -3.55 -13.46 20.13
N VAL A 96 -3.39 -12.28 19.50
CA VAL A 96 -2.22 -11.92 18.69
C VAL A 96 -1.33 -11.00 19.52
N SER A 97 -0.08 -11.41 19.78
CA SER A 97 0.83 -10.65 20.63
C SER A 97 1.28 -9.33 19.98
N GLU A 98 1.52 -8.30 20.80
CA GLU A 98 1.97 -6.98 20.31
C GLU A 98 3.36 -7.05 19.66
N GLU A 99 4.24 -7.93 20.16
CA GLU A 99 5.52 -8.24 19.54
C GLU A 99 5.34 -8.81 18.11
N TYR A 100 4.31 -9.64 17.91
CA TYR A 100 3.98 -10.22 16.61
C TYR A 100 3.45 -9.18 15.61
N LEU A 101 2.71 -8.17 16.08
CA LEU A 101 2.23 -7.06 15.25
C LEU A 101 3.35 -6.08 14.83
N ASN A 102 4.43 -6.03 15.61
CA ASN A 102 5.59 -5.18 15.36
C ASN A 102 6.70 -5.90 14.58
N ARG A 103 6.65 -7.23 14.47
CA ARG A 103 7.47 -7.95 13.49
C ARG A 103 6.94 -7.58 12.12
N GLU A 104 7.79 -6.95 11.32
CA GLU A 104 7.52 -6.79 9.89
C GLU A 104 7.28 -8.19 9.29
N TRP A 105 6.00 -8.50 9.11
CA TRP A 105 5.49 -9.51 8.19
C TRP A 105 6.03 -10.94 8.39
N SER A 106 5.92 -11.50 9.60
CA SER A 106 6.10 -12.95 9.78
C SER A 106 4.96 -13.71 9.11
N THR A 107 5.28 -14.57 8.16
CA THR A 107 4.34 -15.18 7.20
C THR A 107 3.60 -16.39 7.74
N TRP A 108 3.99 -16.86 8.91
CA TRP A 108 3.41 -18.06 9.52
C TRP A 108 2.01 -17.84 10.12
N GLU A 109 1.57 -16.59 10.35
CA GLU A 109 0.20 -16.28 10.78
C GLU A 109 -0.39 -15.02 10.08
N ALA A 110 -0.03 -14.79 8.81
CA ALA A 110 -0.56 -13.67 8.01
C ALA A 110 -2.11 -13.62 8.01
N GLY A 111 -2.77 -14.77 8.10
CA GLY A 111 -4.23 -14.86 8.27
C GLY A 111 -4.74 -14.17 9.53
N LYS A 112 -4.14 -14.43 10.69
CA LYS A 112 -4.53 -13.80 11.96
C LYS A 112 -4.29 -12.30 11.96
N ILE A 113 -3.16 -11.84 11.41
CA ILE A 113 -2.88 -10.40 11.25
C ILE A 113 -3.94 -9.76 10.35
N ASN A 114 -4.29 -10.41 9.24
CA ASN A 114 -5.30 -9.91 8.32
C ASN A 114 -6.69 -9.83 8.98
N GLU A 115 -7.06 -10.81 9.80
CA GLU A 115 -8.29 -10.78 10.61
C GLU A 115 -8.29 -9.58 11.58
N VAL A 116 -7.19 -9.36 12.30
CA VAL A 116 -7.03 -8.21 13.20
C VAL A 116 -7.15 -6.89 12.44
N LEU A 117 -6.46 -6.73 11.31
CA LEU A 117 -6.53 -5.54 10.47
C LEU A 117 -7.95 -5.31 9.94
N THR A 118 -8.61 -6.37 9.48
CA THR A 118 -9.98 -6.33 8.92
C THR A 118 -10.98 -5.88 9.98
N GLU A 119 -10.92 -6.48 11.17
CA GLU A 119 -11.82 -6.19 12.27
C GLU A 119 -11.55 -4.81 12.88
N ALA A 120 -10.29 -4.42 13.06
CA ALA A 120 -9.92 -3.08 13.50
C ALA A 120 -10.44 -2.01 12.52
N GLY A 121 -10.24 -2.23 11.21
CA GLY A 121 -10.76 -1.37 10.16
C GLY A 121 -12.29 -1.29 10.16
N ARG A 122 -12.98 -2.42 10.39
CA ARG A 122 -14.45 -2.46 10.50
C ARG A 122 -14.94 -1.58 11.66
N ARG A 123 -14.36 -1.73 12.86
CA ARG A 123 -14.70 -0.91 14.04
C ARG A 123 -14.44 0.58 13.81
N LEU A 124 -13.34 0.91 13.14
CA LEU A 124 -13.02 2.28 12.80
C LEU A 124 -14.06 2.89 11.84
N ARG A 125 -14.46 2.15 10.79
CA ARG A 125 -15.53 2.56 9.86
C ARG A 125 -16.87 2.78 10.55
N GLU A 126 -17.22 1.93 11.52
CA GLU A 126 -18.46 2.10 12.30
C GLU A 126 -18.44 3.37 13.16
N LYS A 127 -17.30 3.70 13.75
CA LYS A 127 -17.12 4.98 14.46
C LYS A 127 -17.25 6.15 13.50
N MET A 128 -16.61 6.09 12.32
CA MET A 128 -16.71 7.13 11.29
C MET A 128 -18.15 7.35 10.78
N ARG A 129 -18.97 6.29 10.73
CA ARG A 129 -20.40 6.40 10.39
C ARG A 129 -21.19 7.23 11.40
N LYS A 130 -20.75 7.28 12.66
CA LYS A 130 -21.36 8.10 13.73
C LYS A 130 -20.86 9.55 13.70
N GLY A 131 -19.75 9.83 13.02
CA GLY A 131 -19.16 11.15 12.86
C GLY A 131 -17.68 11.06 12.48
N PRO A 132 -17.11 12.10 11.84
CA PRO A 132 -15.71 12.09 11.44
C PRO A 132 -14.79 11.94 12.66
N LEU A 133 -13.79 11.07 12.54
CA LEU A 133 -12.77 10.91 13.57
C LEU A 133 -11.71 12.02 13.44
N PRO A 134 -11.26 12.62 14.56
CA PRO A 134 -10.20 13.61 14.52
C PRO A 134 -8.87 12.95 14.12
N LEU A 135 -8.09 13.69 13.33
CA LEU A 135 -6.76 13.26 12.90
C LEU A 135 -5.75 13.39 14.05
N THR A 136 -4.69 12.58 13.99
CA THR A 136 -3.50 12.83 14.81
C THR A 136 -2.77 14.08 14.32
N LYS A 137 -2.02 14.76 15.19
CA LYS A 137 -1.21 15.94 14.80
C LYS A 137 -0.24 15.61 13.66
N GLU A 138 0.33 14.41 13.68
CA GLU A 138 1.21 13.92 12.63
C GLU A 138 0.49 13.80 11.29
N ALA A 139 -0.71 13.22 11.28
CA ALA A 139 -1.53 13.10 10.08
C ALA A 139 -2.02 14.44 9.55
N GLU A 140 -2.34 15.40 10.42
CA GLU A 140 -2.66 16.77 10.00
C GLU A 140 -1.49 17.44 9.29
N VAL A 141 -0.29 17.37 9.89
CA VAL A 141 0.94 17.93 9.32
C VAL A 141 1.26 17.27 7.99
N TRP A 142 1.18 15.94 7.94
CA TRP A 142 1.41 15.17 6.72
C TRP A 142 0.42 15.54 5.62
N ARG A 143 -0.89 15.57 5.93
CA ARG A 143 -1.93 15.89 4.95
C ARG A 143 -1.73 17.28 4.37
N LYS A 144 -1.35 18.27 5.20
CA LYS A 144 -1.02 19.62 4.73
C LYS A 144 0.18 19.61 3.78
N LYS A 145 1.29 18.97 4.17
CA LYS A 145 2.50 18.87 3.33
C LYS A 145 2.20 18.18 1.99
N ASN A 146 1.47 17.07 2.02
CA ASN A 146 1.14 16.29 0.84
C ASN A 146 0.20 17.08 -0.11
N THR A 147 -0.77 17.81 0.46
CA THR A 147 -1.65 18.70 -0.32
C THR A 147 -0.85 19.81 -1.03
N GLU A 148 0.07 20.46 -0.33
CA GLU A 148 0.92 21.51 -0.93
C GLU A 148 1.89 20.94 -1.98
N PHE A 149 2.41 19.74 -1.76
CA PHE A 149 3.22 19.02 -2.74
C PHE A 149 2.43 18.77 -4.04
N LEU A 150 1.20 18.25 -3.94
CA LEU A 150 0.35 17.99 -5.10
C LEU A 150 0.05 19.27 -5.87
N LYS A 151 -0.32 20.36 -5.17
CA LYS A 151 -0.54 21.67 -5.79
C LYS A 151 0.68 22.14 -6.56
N LYS A 152 1.86 22.11 -5.95
CA LYS A 152 3.10 22.56 -6.57
C LYS A 152 3.53 21.67 -7.75
N LYS A 153 3.29 20.36 -7.69
CA LYS A 153 3.80 19.43 -8.70
C LYS A 153 2.91 19.34 -9.95
N TYR A 154 1.60 19.47 -9.77
CA TYR A 154 0.64 19.17 -10.83
C TYR A 154 -0.35 20.31 -11.14
N PHE A 155 -0.41 21.34 -10.30
CA PHE A 155 -1.40 22.42 -10.43
C PHE A 155 -0.79 23.83 -10.33
N SER A 156 0.54 23.95 -10.38
CA SER A 156 1.19 25.25 -10.58
C SER A 156 1.23 25.55 -12.07
N GLU A 157 0.55 26.63 -12.49
CA GLU A 157 0.63 27.23 -13.83
C GLU A 157 2.04 27.72 -14.17
#